data_AF-A0AB36XZR9-F1
#
_entry.id   AF-A0AB36XZR9-F1
#
_cell.length_a   1.000
_cell.length_b   1.000
_cell.length_c   1.000
_cell.angle_alpha   90.00
_cell.angle_beta   90.00
_cell.angle_gamma   90.00
#
_symmetry.space_group_name_H-M   'P 1'
#
loop_
_entity.id
_entity.type
_entity.pdbx_description
1 polymer ?
#
loop_
_entity_poly.entity_id
_entity_poly.type
_entity_poly.pdbx_seq_one_letter_code
_entity_poly.pdbx_strand_id
1 'polypeptide(L)'
;MRSRAWSVDINGEPYISLQSGSTQFRIQFNIDVSPGSSVSYADIRLYNLNKVSGIANGAKIILRAGYTDNVDAIFAGTVTNVLREREPGAPEIITRLICRSGSAAVDRGSAQTCLGPGARVEEVIRDLARQWPIPVDMDDKQFADDQPMIRGCTIDGDIPKAMDNLAYDYDFKWLQHMGRMYVTKPEMKRNSTAIKINQFTGMIGIPEIGLGPSGLGISISAQLNPSIMINGVIDLTSEFATYNTGNLYVSEVQPEAKPVGEYNVFALRYEGDSHSDTWKVDIDGIRWGTKPDLRSVSTPENGKLIWGAVVDEPFRAKVIAIAKGLSIDPNWLMAVMAFETKELFSPGVLNGAGSGAIGLIQFVPSTAAGLGTTTQRLARMTAVQQLDYVEKYYKPFSGRMRNLGDAYMAVFWRAGIGRPDSYVLFTSADTPYEKNKNLDRGNKGYITRGDCVVRVNAAFERGGNFAR
;
A
#
# COMPACT_ATOMS: atom_id res chain seq x y z
N MET A 1 3.73 -6.56 40.64
CA MET A 1 4.01 -7.11 39.29
C MET A 1 2.94 -6.58 38.36
N ARG A 2 3.31 -6.02 37.20
CA ARG A 2 2.32 -5.71 36.15
C ARG A 2 1.73 -7.03 35.68
N SER A 3 0.41 -7.18 35.79
CA SER A 3 -0.30 -8.33 35.23
C SER A 3 -1.01 -7.90 33.96
N ARG A 4 -1.15 -8.82 33.02
CA ARG A 4 -1.97 -8.58 31.81
C ARG A 4 -3.40 -8.34 32.24
N ALA A 5 -4.06 -7.41 31.55
CA ALA A 5 -5.43 -7.08 31.83
C ALA A 5 -6.21 -6.82 30.54
N TRP A 6 -7.47 -7.25 30.49
CA TRP A 6 -8.32 -7.09 29.32
C TRP A 6 -9.81 -7.11 29.69
N SER A 7 -10.65 -6.52 28.85
CA SER A 7 -12.10 -6.56 28.98
C SER A 7 -12.77 -6.53 27.60
N VAL A 8 -14.02 -6.97 27.52
CA VAL A 8 -14.81 -6.94 26.29
C VAL A 8 -16.18 -6.33 26.58
N ASP A 9 -16.55 -5.33 25.79
CA ASP A 9 -17.90 -4.79 25.76
C ASP A 9 -18.60 -5.24 24.47
N ILE A 10 -19.88 -5.57 24.58
CA ILE A 10 -20.74 -5.91 23.44
C ILE A 10 -21.94 -4.97 23.45
N ASN A 11 -22.22 -4.33 22.30
CA ASN A 11 -23.31 -3.37 22.13
C ASN A 11 -23.31 -2.22 23.14
N GLY A 12 -22.13 -1.82 23.62
CA GLY A 12 -21.96 -0.73 24.59
C GLY A 12 -22.07 -1.16 26.05
N GLU A 13 -22.40 -2.43 26.32
CA GLU A 13 -22.50 -2.96 27.68
C GLU A 13 -21.31 -3.88 28.01
N PRO A 14 -20.83 -3.89 29.27
CA PRO A 14 -19.79 -4.81 29.70
C PRO A 14 -20.23 -6.27 29.51
N TYR A 15 -19.51 -7.02 28.68
CA TYR A 15 -19.80 -8.43 28.41
C TYR A 15 -18.85 -9.35 29.19
N ILE A 16 -17.56 -9.02 29.21
CA ILE A 16 -16.57 -9.59 30.13
C ILE A 16 -15.93 -8.42 30.84
N SER A 17 -16.18 -8.31 32.15
CA SER A 17 -15.55 -7.31 33.01
C SER A 17 -14.04 -7.49 33.05
N LEU A 18 -13.31 -6.44 33.44
CA LEU A 18 -11.85 -6.43 33.51
C LEU A 18 -11.30 -7.70 34.17
N GLN A 19 -10.58 -8.49 33.38
CA GLN A 19 -9.86 -9.66 33.80
C GLN A 19 -8.40 -9.28 34.03
N SER A 20 -7.79 -9.82 35.09
CA SER A 20 -6.36 -9.65 35.35
C SER A 20 -5.82 -10.77 36.25
N GLY A 21 -4.51 -10.93 36.29
CA GLY A 21 -3.84 -11.92 37.14
C GLY A 21 -3.89 -13.35 36.58
N SER A 22 -3.68 -14.35 37.45
CA SER A 22 -3.54 -15.76 37.06
C SER A 22 -4.87 -16.52 36.92
N THR A 23 -5.99 -15.94 37.38
CA THR A 23 -7.31 -16.58 37.38
C THR A 23 -8.29 -15.86 36.45
N GLN A 24 -7.82 -15.50 35.27
CA GLN A 24 -8.61 -14.82 34.25
C GLN A 24 -9.24 -15.79 33.26
N PHE A 25 -10.35 -15.39 32.63
CA PHE A 25 -10.80 -16.05 31.40
C PHE A 25 -9.68 -16.06 30.36
N ARG A 26 -9.62 -17.13 29.54
CA ARG A 26 -8.67 -17.18 28.44
C ARG A 26 -9.22 -16.43 27.23
N ILE A 27 -8.43 -15.46 26.77
CA ILE A 27 -8.59 -14.77 25.49
C ILE A 27 -7.34 -14.98 24.64
N GLN A 28 -7.55 -15.14 23.34
CA GLN A 28 -6.52 -14.94 22.32
C GLN A 28 -7.03 -13.91 21.30
N PHE A 29 -6.18 -13.00 20.85
CA PHE A 29 -6.54 -12.05 19.81
C PHE A 29 -5.38 -11.75 18.87
N ASN A 30 -5.73 -11.42 17.64
CA ASN A 30 -4.84 -10.87 16.64
C ASN A 30 -5.56 -9.74 15.90
N ILE A 31 -5.01 -8.53 15.94
CA ILE A 31 -5.64 -7.33 15.38
C ILE A 31 -4.65 -6.70 14.42
N ASP A 32 -5.02 -6.63 13.14
CA ASP A 32 -4.22 -6.01 12.08
C ASP A 32 -4.74 -4.61 11.79
N VAL A 33 -3.87 -3.61 11.92
CA VAL A 33 -4.16 -2.20 11.71
C VAL A 33 -3.21 -1.67 10.65
N SER A 34 -3.62 -1.76 9.39
CA SER A 34 -2.81 -1.37 8.23
C SER A 34 -3.59 -0.48 7.25
N PRO A 35 -3.01 0.60 6.69
CA PRO A 35 -3.69 1.49 5.76
C PRO A 35 -4.10 0.83 4.43
N GLY A 36 -3.46 -0.27 4.04
CA GLY A 36 -3.73 -0.97 2.77
C GLY A 36 -5.15 -1.57 2.67
N SER A 37 -5.83 -1.75 3.80
CA SER A 37 -7.15 -2.38 3.86
C SER A 37 -8.30 -1.38 4.00
N SER A 38 -8.03 -0.07 4.14
CA SER A 38 -8.99 1.01 4.53
C SER A 38 -9.70 0.82 5.88
N VAL A 39 -9.73 -0.40 6.42
CA VAL A 39 -10.21 -0.79 7.74
C VAL A 39 -9.23 -1.77 8.39
N SER A 40 -9.24 -1.85 9.71
CA SER A 40 -8.56 -2.87 10.51
C SER A 40 -9.40 -4.12 10.69
N TYR A 41 -8.76 -5.26 10.93
CA TYR A 41 -9.41 -6.55 11.18
C TYR A 41 -8.99 -7.10 12.54
N ALA A 42 -9.89 -7.83 13.19
CA ALA A 42 -9.59 -8.53 14.44
C ALA A 42 -10.11 -9.97 14.41
N ASP A 43 -9.27 -10.91 14.81
CA ASP A 43 -9.62 -12.29 15.13
C ASP A 43 -9.52 -12.45 16.64
N ILE A 44 -10.65 -12.60 17.32
CA ILE A 44 -10.74 -12.68 18.79
C ILE A 44 -11.33 -14.03 19.17
N ARG A 45 -10.63 -14.80 19.99
CA ARG A 45 -11.05 -16.11 20.51
C ARG A 45 -11.28 -16.01 22.01
N LEU A 46 -12.50 -16.30 22.44
CA LEU A 46 -12.91 -16.38 23.83
C LEU A 46 -13.17 -17.84 24.21
N TYR A 47 -12.51 -18.32 25.26
CA TYR A 47 -12.54 -19.72 25.66
C TYR A 47 -13.58 -19.97 26.76
N ASN A 48 -14.25 -21.13 26.69
CA ASN A 48 -15.15 -21.67 27.70
C ASN A 48 -16.34 -20.76 28.06
N LEU A 49 -16.82 -19.98 27.10
CA LEU A 49 -18.07 -19.22 27.25
C LEU A 49 -19.31 -20.14 27.35
N ASN A 50 -20.25 -19.76 28.20
CA ASN A 50 -21.54 -20.44 28.36
C ASN A 50 -22.31 -20.46 27.01
N LYS A 51 -23.04 -21.56 26.75
CA LYS A 51 -23.95 -21.72 25.60
C LYS A 51 -24.99 -20.61 25.45
N VAL A 52 -25.42 -19.97 26.54
CA VAL A 52 -26.48 -18.92 26.54
C VAL A 52 -25.95 -17.52 26.18
N SER A 53 -24.64 -17.33 26.15
CA SER A 53 -23.99 -16.01 25.99
C SER A 53 -23.85 -15.57 24.51
N GLY A 54 -24.93 -15.65 23.74
CA GLY A 54 -24.89 -15.48 22.29
C GLY A 54 -24.51 -14.06 21.84
N ILE A 55 -23.28 -13.87 21.37
CA ILE A 55 -22.89 -12.70 20.56
C ILE A 55 -23.47 -12.90 19.15
N ALA A 56 -24.16 -11.89 18.62
CA ALA A 56 -24.76 -11.94 17.29
C ALA A 56 -23.84 -11.35 16.21
N ASN A 57 -23.99 -11.80 14.96
CA ASN A 57 -23.43 -11.10 13.81
C ASN A 57 -24.02 -9.68 13.74
N GLY A 58 -23.18 -8.69 13.48
CA GLY A 58 -23.54 -7.28 13.50
C GLY A 58 -23.45 -6.61 14.88
N ALA A 59 -23.15 -7.36 15.95
CA ALA A 59 -22.94 -6.77 17.26
C ALA A 59 -21.73 -5.83 17.26
N LYS A 60 -21.84 -4.70 17.96
CA LYS A 60 -20.70 -3.80 18.20
C LYS A 60 -19.82 -4.42 19.28
N ILE A 61 -18.51 -4.37 19.10
CA ILE A 61 -17.53 -4.91 20.04
C ILE A 61 -16.46 -3.87 20.34
N ILE A 62 -16.05 -3.77 21.60
CA ILE A 62 -14.86 -3.04 22.03
C ILE A 62 -13.99 -4.00 22.83
N LEU A 63 -12.76 -4.23 22.36
CA LEU A 63 -11.74 -4.97 23.08
C LEU A 63 -10.77 -3.99 23.72
N ARG A 64 -10.65 -4.08 25.05
CA ARG A 64 -9.62 -3.37 25.82
C ARG A 64 -8.58 -4.35 26.29
N ALA A 65 -7.31 -4.00 26.14
CA ALA A 65 -6.21 -4.83 26.57
C ALA A 65 -4.99 -3.97 26.95
N GLY A 66 -4.17 -4.50 27.84
CA GLY A 66 -3.02 -3.79 28.38
C GLY A 66 -2.41 -4.52 29.56
N TYR A 67 -1.86 -3.74 30.47
CA TYR A 67 -1.41 -4.20 31.79
C TYR A 67 -2.22 -3.48 32.85
N THR A 68 -2.26 -4.01 34.08
CA THR A 68 -3.07 -3.48 35.20
C THR A 68 -2.96 -1.97 35.46
N ASP A 69 -1.88 -1.32 35.02
CA ASP A 69 -1.65 0.11 35.16
C ASP A 69 -1.90 0.93 33.88
N ASN A 70 -2.10 0.29 32.73
CA ASN A 70 -2.46 0.92 31.47
C ASN A 70 -3.30 -0.05 30.62
N VAL A 71 -4.62 0.08 30.70
CA VAL A 71 -5.60 -0.68 29.89
C VAL A 71 -6.49 0.31 29.16
N ASP A 72 -6.56 0.19 27.84
CA ASP A 72 -7.47 0.98 27.01
C ASP A 72 -7.90 0.16 25.80
N ALA A 73 -8.80 0.71 24.98
CA ALA A 73 -9.29 0.08 23.78
C ALA A 73 -8.18 -0.04 22.72
N ILE A 74 -7.96 -1.26 22.25
CA ILE A 74 -7.06 -1.57 21.13
C ILE A 74 -7.83 -1.92 19.85
N PHE A 75 -9.14 -2.16 19.97
CA PHE A 75 -10.03 -2.38 18.85
C PHE A 75 -11.47 -2.01 19.20
N ALA A 76 -12.14 -1.36 18.26
CA ALA A 76 -13.58 -1.13 18.29
C ALA A 76 -14.14 -1.30 16.87
N GLY A 77 -15.23 -2.04 16.75
CA GLY A 77 -15.80 -2.38 15.46
C GLY A 77 -17.05 -3.25 15.53
N THR A 78 -17.30 -3.98 14.46
CA THR A 78 -18.48 -4.84 14.32
C THR A 78 -18.06 -6.29 14.14
N VAL A 79 -18.76 -7.21 14.82
CA VAL A 79 -18.59 -8.65 14.65
C VAL A 79 -19.23 -9.07 13.32
N THR A 80 -18.42 -9.55 12.39
CA THR A 80 -18.89 -10.02 11.07
C THR A 80 -19.34 -11.48 11.12
N ASN A 81 -18.57 -12.32 11.81
CA ASN A 81 -18.87 -13.73 11.98
C ASN A 81 -18.59 -14.17 13.42
N VAL A 82 -19.50 -14.98 13.94
CA VAL A 82 -19.33 -15.72 15.19
C VAL A 82 -19.22 -17.21 14.85
N LEU A 83 -18.05 -17.77 15.11
CA LEU A 83 -17.73 -19.18 14.87
C LEU A 83 -17.59 -19.89 16.22
N ARG A 84 -18.06 -21.14 16.27
CA ARG A 84 -17.90 -21.99 17.44
C ARG A 84 -16.98 -23.13 17.06
N GLU A 85 -15.79 -23.14 17.64
CA GLU A 85 -14.71 -24.05 17.31
C GLU A 85 -14.36 -24.89 18.56
N ARG A 86 -13.77 -26.05 18.33
CA ARG A 86 -13.19 -26.91 19.35
C ARG A 86 -11.97 -27.58 18.77
N GLU A 87 -10.83 -27.44 19.42
CA GLU A 87 -9.62 -28.11 18.96
C GLU A 87 -9.76 -29.64 19.11
N PRO A 88 -9.28 -30.43 18.13
CA PRO A 88 -9.31 -31.88 18.23
C PRO A 88 -8.64 -32.37 19.52
N GLY A 89 -9.38 -33.09 20.35
CA GLY A 89 -8.90 -33.63 21.63
C GLY A 89 -8.91 -32.65 22.81
N ALA A 90 -9.18 -31.35 22.60
CA ALA A 90 -9.29 -30.39 23.69
C ALA A 90 -10.71 -30.39 24.31
N PRO A 91 -10.85 -30.21 25.63
CA PRO A 91 -12.16 -30.04 26.27
C PRO A 91 -12.75 -28.63 26.04
N GLU A 92 -11.93 -27.67 25.63
CA GLU A 92 -12.28 -26.25 25.59
C GLU A 92 -13.18 -25.90 24.40
N ILE A 93 -14.18 -25.05 24.64
CA ILE A 93 -15.06 -24.52 23.58
C ILE A 93 -14.59 -23.11 23.24
N ILE A 94 -14.30 -22.85 21.98
CA ILE A 94 -13.80 -21.57 21.48
C ILE A 94 -14.94 -20.83 20.79
N THR A 95 -15.21 -19.61 21.23
CA THR A 95 -16.05 -18.65 20.50
C THR A 95 -15.13 -17.69 19.77
N ARG A 96 -15.03 -17.83 18.46
CA ARG A 96 -14.17 -17.03 17.60
C ARG A 96 -14.98 -15.94 16.90
N LEU A 97 -14.57 -14.70 17.10
CA LEU A 97 -15.22 -13.50 16.60
C LEU A 97 -14.32 -12.91 15.52
N ILE A 98 -14.78 -12.94 14.27
CA ILE A 98 -14.12 -12.22 13.18
C ILE A 98 -14.74 -10.84 13.10
N CYS A 99 -13.93 -9.82 13.30
CA CYS A 99 -14.39 -8.44 13.40
C CYS A 99 -13.67 -7.56 12.38
N ARG A 100 -14.33 -6.47 12.00
CA ARG A 100 -13.73 -5.37 11.22
C ARG A 100 -13.97 -4.05 11.93
N SER A 101 -13.04 -3.12 11.81
CA SER A 101 -13.35 -1.73 12.12
C SER A 101 -14.20 -1.12 11.02
N GLY A 102 -14.79 0.02 11.37
CA GLY A 102 -15.82 0.65 10.58
C GLY A 102 -17.22 0.17 10.93
N SER A 103 -18.20 0.91 10.42
CA SER A 103 -19.61 0.59 10.56
C SER A 103 -19.95 -0.70 9.79
N ALA A 104 -21.17 -1.20 9.93
CA ALA A 104 -21.62 -2.42 9.26
C ALA A 104 -21.25 -2.39 7.76
N ALA A 105 -21.05 -3.54 7.11
CA ALA A 105 -20.55 -3.66 5.73
C ALA A 105 -21.34 -2.85 4.65
N VAL A 106 -22.49 -2.28 5.02
CA VAL A 106 -23.39 -1.46 4.21
C VAL A 106 -23.15 0.05 4.33
N ASP A 107 -22.47 0.52 5.38
CA ASP A 107 -22.25 1.94 5.66
C ASP A 107 -20.86 2.37 5.21
N ARG A 108 -20.73 2.50 3.87
CA ARG A 108 -19.53 3.02 3.22
C ARG A 108 -19.51 4.55 3.12
N GLY A 109 -20.56 5.24 3.58
CA GLY A 109 -20.71 6.68 3.42
C GLY A 109 -20.86 7.11 1.96
N SER A 110 -21.72 8.09 1.72
CA SER A 110 -21.83 8.75 0.42
C SER A 110 -21.71 10.25 0.59
N ALA A 111 -21.01 10.91 -0.32
CA ALA A 111 -20.86 12.36 -0.31
C ALA A 111 -21.33 12.98 -1.63
N GLN A 112 -21.85 14.21 -1.51
CA GLN A 112 -22.07 15.13 -2.60
C GLN A 112 -21.34 16.43 -2.30
N THR A 113 -20.13 16.56 -2.83
CA THR A 113 -19.24 17.69 -2.58
C THR A 113 -18.99 18.43 -3.88
N CYS A 114 -19.07 19.76 -3.84
CA CYS A 114 -18.61 20.65 -4.90
C CYS A 114 -17.82 21.79 -4.26
N LEU A 115 -16.50 21.77 -4.43
CA LEU A 115 -15.62 22.86 -4.03
C LEU A 115 -15.05 23.54 -5.26
N GLY A 116 -15.05 24.87 -5.26
CA GLY A 116 -14.57 25.67 -6.39
C GLY A 116 -13.04 25.62 -6.59
N PRO A 117 -12.54 26.23 -7.67
CA PRO A 117 -11.11 26.43 -7.89
C PRO A 117 -10.39 27.02 -6.67
N GLY A 118 -9.21 26.49 -6.35
CA GLY A 118 -8.40 26.90 -5.20
C GLY A 118 -8.69 26.12 -3.91
N ALA A 119 -9.64 25.18 -3.92
CA ALA A 119 -9.88 24.30 -2.78
C ALA A 119 -8.63 23.47 -2.42
N ARG A 120 -8.39 23.29 -1.12
CA ARG A 120 -7.29 22.47 -0.60
C ARG A 120 -7.71 21.03 -0.34
N VAL A 121 -6.77 20.11 -0.38
CA VAL A 121 -7.07 18.68 -0.16
C VAL A 121 -7.57 18.41 1.27
N GLU A 122 -7.03 19.11 2.28
CA GLU A 122 -7.51 18.97 3.65
C GLU A 122 -8.98 19.42 3.82
N GLU A 123 -9.43 20.39 3.02
CA GLU A 123 -10.82 20.85 3.05
C GLU A 123 -11.75 19.77 2.50
N VAL A 124 -11.37 19.13 1.39
CA VAL A 124 -12.13 18.00 0.82
C VAL A 124 -12.19 16.85 1.80
N ILE A 125 -11.07 16.45 2.41
CA ILE A 125 -11.02 15.35 3.37
C ILE A 125 -11.95 15.61 4.57
N ARG A 126 -11.92 16.84 5.11
CA ARG A 126 -12.78 17.21 6.25
C ARG A 126 -14.26 17.29 5.85
N ASP A 127 -14.56 17.70 4.63
CA ASP A 127 -15.94 17.70 4.12
C ASP A 127 -16.48 16.28 3.94
N LEU A 128 -15.70 15.39 3.35
CA LEU A 128 -16.03 13.97 3.23
C LEU A 128 -16.26 13.33 4.61
N ALA A 129 -15.39 13.61 5.58
CA ALA A 129 -15.54 13.07 6.92
C ALA A 129 -16.78 13.59 7.67
N ARG A 130 -17.16 14.86 7.44
CA ARG A 130 -18.38 15.46 7.98
C ARG A 130 -19.63 14.78 7.40
N GLN A 131 -19.63 14.49 6.10
CA GLN A 131 -20.72 13.78 5.44
C GLN A 131 -20.77 12.29 5.82
N TRP A 132 -19.64 11.70 6.20
CA TRP A 132 -19.55 10.33 6.76
C TRP A 132 -19.67 10.24 8.30
N PRO A 133 -20.24 11.27 8.95
CA PRO A 133 -20.00 11.66 10.36
C PRO A 133 -18.91 10.92 11.16
N ILE A 134 -17.66 10.92 10.69
CA ILE A 134 -16.51 10.29 11.37
C ILE A 134 -15.46 11.35 11.74
N PRO A 135 -14.95 11.38 12.99
CA PRO A 135 -13.84 12.25 13.36
C PRO A 135 -12.57 11.95 12.56
N VAL A 136 -11.86 13.00 12.15
CA VAL A 136 -10.59 12.89 11.41
C VAL A 136 -9.39 13.16 12.31
N ASP A 137 -8.40 12.30 12.24
CA ASP A 137 -7.06 12.48 12.79
C ASP A 137 -6.07 12.74 11.65
N MET A 138 -5.64 14.00 11.50
CA MET A 138 -4.77 14.47 10.42
C MET A 138 -3.92 15.65 10.90
N ASP A 139 -2.70 15.76 10.39
CA ASP A 139 -1.81 16.90 10.65
C ASP A 139 -1.75 17.78 9.39
N ASP A 140 -2.40 18.95 9.43
CA ASP A 140 -2.51 19.86 8.29
C ASP A 140 -1.14 20.33 7.77
N LYS A 141 -0.09 20.32 8.63
CA LYS A 141 1.26 20.69 8.21
C LYS A 141 1.85 19.70 7.19
N GLN A 142 1.39 18.46 7.17
CA GLN A 142 1.83 17.46 6.19
C GLN A 142 1.29 17.75 4.78
N PHE A 143 0.26 18.61 4.66
CA PHE A 143 -0.40 18.99 3.40
C PHE A 143 -0.13 20.45 3.03
N ALA A 144 0.70 21.16 3.80
CA ALA A 144 0.93 22.60 3.64
C ALA A 144 1.46 22.95 2.23
N ASP A 145 2.36 22.11 1.70
CA ASP A 145 3.04 22.30 0.41
C ASP A 145 2.25 21.78 -0.80
N ASP A 146 1.09 21.13 -0.58
CA ASP A 146 0.27 20.62 -1.67
C ASP A 146 -0.37 21.76 -2.46
N GLN A 147 -0.36 21.60 -3.79
CA GLN A 147 -0.95 22.59 -4.68
C GLN A 147 -2.48 22.58 -4.55
N PRO A 148 -3.11 23.76 -4.43
CA PRO A 148 -4.57 23.86 -4.47
C PRO A 148 -5.15 23.32 -5.78
N MET A 149 -6.38 22.84 -5.72
CA MET A 149 -7.07 22.26 -6.87
C MET A 149 -7.40 23.33 -7.90
N ILE A 150 -6.70 23.31 -9.05
CA ILE A 150 -6.85 24.30 -10.14
C ILE A 150 -8.30 24.41 -10.63
N ARG A 151 -9.02 23.28 -10.72
CA ARG A 151 -10.40 23.22 -11.22
C ARG A 151 -11.42 23.01 -10.10
N GLY A 152 -10.99 23.01 -8.85
CA GLY A 152 -11.81 22.57 -7.72
C GLY A 152 -12.02 21.06 -7.69
N CYS A 153 -13.02 20.62 -6.92
CA CYS A 153 -13.34 19.22 -6.70
C CYS A 153 -14.85 18.99 -6.82
N THR A 154 -15.25 17.93 -7.51
CA THR A 154 -16.62 17.45 -7.50
C THR A 154 -16.61 15.97 -7.20
N ILE A 155 -17.31 15.57 -6.13
CA ILE A 155 -17.42 14.18 -5.68
C ILE A 155 -18.91 13.89 -5.53
N ASP A 156 -19.37 12.83 -6.19
CA ASP A 156 -20.71 12.28 -6.06
C ASP A 156 -20.58 10.75 -5.92
N GLY A 157 -20.87 10.22 -4.74
CA GLY A 157 -20.86 8.78 -4.47
C GLY A 157 -20.01 8.35 -3.28
N ASP A 158 -19.38 7.18 -3.41
CA ASP A 158 -18.70 6.44 -2.33
C ASP A 158 -17.49 7.18 -1.77
N ILE A 159 -17.52 7.47 -0.47
CA ILE A 159 -16.46 8.22 0.22
C ILE A 159 -15.13 7.46 0.24
N PRO A 160 -15.05 6.14 0.54
CA PRO A 160 -13.82 5.36 0.45
C PRO A 160 -13.14 5.51 -0.91
N LYS A 161 -13.89 5.35 -2.00
CA LYS A 161 -13.36 5.51 -3.35
C LYS A 161 -12.85 6.93 -3.61
N ALA A 162 -13.54 7.94 -3.09
CA ALA A 162 -13.08 9.33 -3.20
C ALA A 162 -11.78 9.55 -2.41
N MET A 163 -11.69 9.01 -1.18
CA MET A 163 -10.49 9.05 -0.36
C MET A 163 -9.32 8.30 -1.02
N ASP A 164 -9.56 7.15 -1.66
CA ASP A 164 -8.52 6.41 -2.40
C ASP A 164 -7.97 7.21 -3.58
N ASN A 165 -8.84 7.91 -4.32
CA ASN A 165 -8.41 8.76 -5.43
C ASN A 165 -7.58 9.96 -4.92
N LEU A 166 -8.04 10.63 -3.84
CA LEU A 166 -7.31 11.73 -3.22
C LEU A 166 -5.97 11.26 -2.65
N ALA A 167 -5.94 10.10 -1.98
CA ALA A 167 -4.74 9.48 -1.43
C ALA A 167 -3.70 9.21 -2.52
N TYR A 168 -4.16 8.78 -3.70
CA TYR A 168 -3.32 8.59 -4.87
C TYR A 168 -2.80 9.92 -5.43
N ASP A 169 -3.66 10.93 -5.60
CA ASP A 169 -3.30 12.20 -6.22
C ASP A 169 -2.39 13.08 -5.33
N TYR A 170 -2.52 12.98 -4.01
CA TYR A 170 -1.79 13.80 -3.02
C TYR A 170 -0.77 13.02 -2.20
N ASP A 171 -0.51 11.75 -2.54
CA ASP A 171 0.46 10.85 -1.91
C ASP A 171 0.30 10.76 -0.37
N PHE A 172 -0.94 10.54 0.08
CA PHE A 172 -1.24 10.27 1.49
C PHE A 172 -1.82 8.86 1.69
N LYS A 173 -1.86 8.41 2.95
CA LYS A 173 -2.49 7.15 3.36
C LYS A 173 -3.65 7.46 4.30
N TRP A 174 -4.68 6.63 4.24
CA TRP A 174 -5.84 6.76 5.11
C TRP A 174 -6.35 5.40 5.59
N LEU A 175 -7.00 5.39 6.75
CA LEU A 175 -7.52 4.21 7.43
C LEU A 175 -8.69 4.59 8.34
N GLN A 176 -9.73 3.77 8.40
CA GLN A 176 -10.73 3.82 9.44
C GLN A 176 -10.43 2.82 10.57
N HIS A 177 -10.17 3.33 11.78
CA HIS A 177 -9.89 2.50 12.95
C HIS A 177 -10.51 3.13 14.19
N MET A 178 -11.09 2.30 15.07
CA MET A 178 -11.73 2.74 16.32
C MET A 178 -12.69 3.94 16.17
N GLY A 179 -13.51 3.92 15.11
CA GLY A 179 -14.51 4.98 14.86
C GLY A 179 -13.92 6.33 14.44
N ARG A 180 -12.65 6.38 14.03
CA ARG A 180 -11.97 7.57 13.50
C ARG A 180 -11.36 7.29 12.13
N MET A 181 -11.22 8.34 11.33
CA MET A 181 -10.47 8.30 10.08
C MET A 181 -9.09 8.90 10.30
N TYR A 182 -8.07 8.07 10.19
CA TYR A 182 -6.67 8.45 10.27
C TYR A 182 -6.17 8.79 8.88
N VAL A 183 -5.55 9.96 8.73
CA VAL A 183 -4.95 10.43 7.48
C VAL A 183 -3.54 10.92 7.76
N THR A 184 -2.58 10.46 6.98
CA THR A 184 -1.16 10.81 7.17
C THR A 184 -0.38 10.74 5.87
N LYS A 185 0.66 11.55 5.76
CA LYS A 185 1.78 11.31 4.83
C LYS A 185 2.92 10.70 5.66
N PRO A 186 3.16 9.37 5.59
CA PRO A 186 4.10 8.69 6.48
C PRO A 186 5.52 9.28 6.48
N GLU A 187 5.94 9.89 5.37
CA GLU A 187 7.27 10.51 5.21
C GLU A 187 7.41 11.91 5.80
N MET A 188 6.29 12.58 6.07
CA MET A 188 6.30 13.94 6.57
C MET A 188 6.34 13.92 8.09
N LYS A 189 7.11 14.83 8.68
CA LYS A 189 7.15 14.97 10.14
C LYS A 189 5.74 15.19 10.66
N ARG A 190 5.34 14.41 11.66
CA ARG A 190 4.07 14.57 12.35
C ARG A 190 4.28 15.27 13.69
N ASN A 191 3.41 16.20 14.02
CA ASN A 191 3.43 16.90 15.30
C ASN A 191 2.63 16.12 16.35
N SER A 192 3.22 15.07 16.92
CA SER A 192 2.63 14.26 18.00
C SER A 192 3.67 13.96 19.08
N THR A 193 3.21 13.68 20.30
CA THR A 193 4.07 13.30 21.41
C THR A 193 4.66 11.92 21.16
N ALA A 194 5.98 11.82 21.08
CA ALA A 194 6.66 10.56 20.83
C ALA A 194 6.62 9.63 22.05
N ILE A 195 6.26 8.36 21.83
CA ILE A 195 6.33 7.30 22.84
C ILE A 195 7.72 6.66 22.79
N LYS A 196 8.45 6.69 23.91
CA LYS A 196 9.79 6.13 23.99
C LYS A 196 9.77 4.61 23.97
N ILE A 197 10.51 4.01 23.03
CA ILE A 197 10.70 2.56 22.93
C ILE A 197 12.19 2.24 23.02
N ASN A 198 12.57 1.49 24.04
CA ASN A 198 13.92 0.97 24.24
C ASN A 198 13.86 -0.32 25.09
N GLN A 199 15.03 -0.90 25.38
CA GLN A 199 15.16 -2.13 26.18
C GLN A 199 14.56 -2.04 27.60
N PHE A 200 14.39 -0.84 28.14
CA PHE A 200 13.82 -0.59 29.47
C PHE A 200 12.34 -0.17 29.43
N THR A 201 11.84 0.32 28.29
CA THR A 201 10.46 0.82 28.15
C THR A 201 9.52 -0.13 27.44
N GLY A 202 9.92 -1.40 27.29
CA GLY A 202 9.04 -2.48 26.84
C GLY A 202 9.35 -3.03 25.45
N MET A 203 10.45 -2.66 24.81
CA MET A 203 10.89 -3.31 23.57
C MET A 203 11.12 -4.81 23.79
N ILE A 204 10.67 -5.64 22.85
CA ILE A 204 10.85 -7.09 22.86
C ILE A 204 11.79 -7.44 21.71
N GLY A 205 12.91 -8.10 22.04
CA GLY A 205 13.92 -8.48 21.05
C GLY A 205 14.69 -7.27 20.53
N ILE A 206 15.04 -7.31 19.24
CA ILE A 206 15.77 -6.26 18.54
C ILE A 206 14.95 -5.78 17.34
N PRO A 207 15.02 -4.49 17.00
CA PRO A 207 14.29 -3.94 15.87
C PRO A 207 14.93 -4.39 14.54
N GLU A 208 14.09 -4.56 13.52
CA GLU A 208 14.52 -4.85 12.15
C GLU A 208 14.42 -3.58 11.30
N ILE A 209 15.51 -3.23 10.64
CA ILE A 209 15.57 -2.11 9.70
C ILE A 209 15.24 -2.59 8.30
N GLY A 210 14.26 -1.95 7.69
CA GLY A 210 13.86 -2.13 6.30
C GLY A 210 14.09 -0.86 5.49
N LEU A 211 14.40 -0.99 4.21
CA LEU A 211 14.38 0.11 3.24
C LEU A 211 13.17 -0.09 2.32
N GLY A 212 12.36 0.96 2.16
CA GLY A 212 11.17 0.94 1.29
C GLY A 212 11.07 2.20 0.41
N PRO A 213 10.13 2.22 -0.56
CA PRO A 213 9.86 3.38 -1.43
C PRO A 213 9.41 4.63 -0.65
N SER A 214 8.93 4.37 0.55
CA SER A 214 8.45 5.33 1.49
C SER A 214 9.64 5.97 2.21
N GLY A 215 10.52 5.21 2.85
CA GLY A 215 11.67 5.73 3.56
C GLY A 215 12.40 4.61 4.28
N LEU A 216 13.26 4.98 5.22
CA LEU A 216 13.82 4.07 6.21
C LEU A 216 12.68 3.57 7.12
N GLY A 217 12.29 2.32 6.90
CA GLY A 217 11.32 1.61 7.70
C GLY A 217 11.97 0.91 8.90
N ILE A 218 11.18 0.72 9.94
CA ILE A 218 11.55 -0.08 11.10
C ILE A 218 10.38 -0.98 11.48
N SER A 219 10.68 -2.23 11.79
CA SER A 219 9.74 -3.18 12.40
C SER A 219 10.21 -3.50 13.83
N ILE A 220 9.33 -3.29 14.80
CA ILE A 220 9.66 -3.39 16.23
C ILE A 220 8.55 -4.15 16.95
N SER A 221 8.90 -5.10 17.81
CA SER A 221 7.97 -5.67 18.78
C SER A 221 8.12 -4.96 20.13
N ALA A 222 7.01 -4.66 20.79
CA ALA A 222 6.98 -4.11 22.14
C ALA A 222 5.90 -4.79 23.00
N GLN A 223 6.02 -4.70 24.32
CA GLN A 223 4.96 -5.05 25.26
C GLN A 223 3.69 -4.30 24.88
N LEU A 224 2.53 -4.96 25.00
CA LEU A 224 1.27 -4.38 24.59
C LEU A 224 0.99 -3.08 25.35
N ASN A 225 1.03 -1.97 24.64
CA ASN A 225 0.77 -0.63 25.16
C ASN A 225 -0.34 0.00 24.32
N PRO A 226 -1.56 0.16 24.87
CA PRO A 226 -2.70 0.69 24.11
C PRO A 226 -2.55 2.17 23.73
N SER A 227 -1.55 2.88 24.28
CA SER A 227 -1.22 4.24 23.86
C SER A 227 -0.47 4.31 22.52
N ILE A 228 0.13 3.20 22.06
CA ILE A 228 0.81 3.12 20.76
C ILE A 228 -0.24 2.94 19.68
N MET A 229 -0.62 4.02 19.01
CA MET A 229 -1.68 4.03 18.01
C MET A 229 -1.16 4.32 16.61
N ILE A 230 -1.96 3.96 15.60
CA ILE A 230 -1.74 4.37 14.21
C ILE A 230 -1.70 5.90 14.14
N ASN A 231 -0.89 6.47 13.24
CA ASN A 231 -0.58 7.91 13.22
C ASN A 231 0.13 8.43 14.49
N GLY A 232 0.54 7.56 15.41
CA GLY A 232 1.42 7.92 16.52
C GLY A 232 2.85 8.17 16.07
N VAL A 233 3.67 8.72 16.97
CA VAL A 233 5.13 8.81 16.81
C VAL A 233 5.78 7.99 17.92
N ILE A 234 6.81 7.23 17.57
CA ILE A 234 7.66 6.53 18.52
C ILE A 234 9.07 7.11 18.47
N ASP A 235 9.73 7.20 19.62
CA ASP A 235 11.14 7.55 19.75
C ASP A 235 11.91 6.28 20.13
N LEU A 236 12.54 5.66 19.13
CA LEU A 236 13.26 4.40 19.27
C LEU A 236 14.69 4.67 19.73
N THR A 237 15.16 3.90 20.70
CA THR A 237 16.58 3.80 21.04
C THR A 237 16.96 2.33 21.25
N SER A 238 17.79 1.79 20.37
CA SER A 238 18.35 0.44 20.49
C SER A 238 19.85 0.43 20.22
N GLU A 239 20.60 -0.38 20.96
CA GLU A 239 22.03 -0.63 20.71
C GLU A 239 22.23 -1.59 19.52
N PHE A 240 21.27 -2.50 19.31
CA PHE A 240 21.34 -3.54 18.28
C PHE A 240 20.17 -3.40 17.29
N ALA A 241 20.38 -3.78 16.04
CA ALA A 241 19.33 -3.98 15.05
C ALA A 241 19.70 -5.12 14.10
N THR A 242 18.70 -5.82 13.61
CA THR A 242 18.82 -6.64 12.41
C THR A 242 18.50 -5.79 11.19
N TYR A 243 19.03 -6.20 10.05
CA TYR A 243 18.69 -5.61 8.76
C TYR A 243 17.99 -6.67 7.93
N ASN A 244 16.99 -6.28 7.16
CA ASN A 244 16.37 -7.21 6.24
C ASN A 244 17.39 -7.69 5.19
N THR A 245 17.85 -8.94 5.35
CA THR A 245 18.95 -9.53 4.56
C THR A 245 18.61 -9.72 3.09
N GLY A 246 17.33 -9.65 2.70
CA GLY A 246 16.91 -9.72 1.30
C GLY A 246 17.49 -8.57 0.45
N ASN A 247 17.62 -7.37 1.02
CA ASN A 247 18.13 -6.18 0.34
C ASN A 247 19.63 -5.93 0.57
N LEU A 248 20.25 -6.53 1.59
CA LEU A 248 21.68 -6.37 1.90
C LEU A 248 22.62 -6.97 0.83
N TYR A 249 22.12 -7.88 -0.02
CA TYR A 249 22.86 -8.37 -1.18
C TYR A 249 22.90 -7.38 -2.35
N VAL A 250 22.10 -6.31 -2.29
CA VAL A 250 21.83 -5.40 -3.42
C VAL A 250 22.09 -3.93 -3.07
N SER A 251 22.18 -3.58 -1.79
CA SER A 251 22.47 -2.21 -1.32
C SER A 251 23.27 -2.21 -0.03
N GLU A 252 24.29 -1.35 0.05
CA GLU A 252 25.04 -1.11 1.28
C GLU A 252 24.15 -0.44 2.33
N VAL A 253 24.36 -0.77 3.61
CA VAL A 253 23.67 -0.11 4.73
C VAL A 253 24.06 1.36 4.73
N GLN A 254 23.10 2.25 4.52
CA GLN A 254 23.34 3.69 4.58
C GLN A 254 23.78 4.11 6.01
N PRO A 255 24.70 5.08 6.17
CA PRO A 255 25.18 5.53 7.48
C PRO A 255 24.08 6.01 8.46
N GLU A 256 22.95 6.47 7.91
CA GLU A 256 21.77 6.95 8.63
C GLU A 256 20.84 5.83 9.15
N ALA A 257 21.03 4.59 8.69
CA ALA A 257 20.23 3.42 9.05
C ALA A 257 20.59 2.90 10.46
N LYS A 258 20.46 3.76 11.46
CA LYS A 258 20.58 3.40 12.88
C LYS A 258 19.17 3.25 13.47
N PRO A 259 18.96 2.31 14.41
CA PRO A 259 17.67 2.13 15.10
C PRO A 259 17.50 3.19 16.21
N VAL A 260 17.70 4.46 15.85
CA VAL A 260 17.68 5.60 16.77
C VAL A 260 16.95 6.77 16.12
N GLY A 261 15.93 7.27 16.80
CA GLY A 261 15.20 8.49 16.44
C GLY A 261 13.69 8.31 16.38
N GLU A 262 13.02 9.33 15.84
CA GLU A 262 11.57 9.38 15.72
C GLU A 262 11.06 8.68 14.45
N TYR A 263 10.07 7.82 14.61
CA TYR A 263 9.38 7.12 13.52
C TYR A 263 7.88 7.35 13.63
N ASN A 264 7.24 7.65 12.49
CA ASN A 264 5.80 7.68 12.37
C ASN A 264 5.27 6.25 12.30
N VAL A 265 4.34 5.89 13.18
CA VAL A 265 3.68 4.58 13.18
C VAL A 265 2.70 4.52 12.01
N PHE A 266 2.96 3.63 11.04
CA PHE A 266 2.14 3.50 9.84
C PHE A 266 1.40 2.16 9.76
N ALA A 267 1.80 1.14 10.52
CA ALA A 267 1.01 -0.07 10.73
C ALA A 267 1.26 -0.65 12.12
N LEU A 268 0.27 -1.37 12.64
CA LEU A 268 0.33 -2.03 13.94
C LEU A 268 -0.32 -3.40 13.87
N ARG A 269 0.20 -4.32 14.69
CA ARG A 269 -0.46 -5.59 14.96
C ARG A 269 -0.48 -5.88 16.45
N TYR A 270 -1.67 -5.95 17.04
CA TYR A 270 -1.81 -6.37 18.44
C TYR A 270 -1.98 -7.88 18.51
N GLU A 271 -1.15 -8.54 19.32
CA GLU A 271 -1.22 -9.98 19.52
C GLU A 271 -1.20 -10.31 21.01
N GLY A 272 -2.14 -11.14 21.44
CA GLY A 272 -2.21 -11.55 22.83
C GLY A 272 -2.82 -12.92 23.00
N ASP A 273 -2.25 -13.72 23.90
CA ASP A 273 -2.93 -14.82 24.57
C ASP A 273 -2.66 -14.69 26.06
N SER A 274 -3.74 -14.50 26.81
CA SER A 274 -3.73 -14.38 28.28
C SER A 274 -3.01 -15.53 29.00
N HIS A 275 -2.87 -16.70 28.37
CA HIS A 275 -2.28 -17.92 28.93
C HIS A 275 -0.98 -18.37 28.25
N SER A 276 -0.44 -17.61 27.28
CA SER A 276 0.88 -17.88 26.68
C SER A 276 1.86 -16.74 26.98
N ASP A 277 3.07 -16.73 26.43
CA ASP A 277 3.98 -15.59 26.57
C ASP A 277 3.65 -14.40 25.65
N THR A 278 2.73 -14.59 24.70
CA THR A 278 2.36 -13.56 23.70
C THR A 278 1.44 -12.52 24.32
N TRP A 279 1.93 -11.28 24.48
CA TRP A 279 1.12 -10.11 24.84
C TRP A 279 1.85 -8.84 24.41
N LYS A 280 1.77 -8.54 23.12
CA LYS A 280 2.64 -7.59 22.44
C LYS A 280 1.90 -6.74 21.41
N VAL A 281 2.56 -5.69 20.98
CA VAL A 281 2.25 -4.93 19.77
C VAL A 281 3.46 -4.98 18.86
N ASP A 282 3.25 -5.39 17.61
CA ASP A 282 4.23 -5.24 16.53
C ASP A 282 3.93 -3.92 15.81
N ILE A 283 4.98 -3.16 15.53
CA ILE A 283 4.92 -1.79 15.06
C ILE A 283 5.76 -1.69 13.81
N ASP A 284 5.16 -1.24 12.71
CA ASP A 284 5.89 -0.78 11.55
C ASP A 284 5.89 0.75 11.53
N GLY A 285 7.09 1.31 11.58
CA GLY A 285 7.36 2.74 11.60
C GLY A 285 8.14 3.19 10.37
N ILE A 286 7.94 4.44 9.97
CA ILE A 286 8.72 5.11 8.91
C ILE A 286 9.39 6.34 9.49
N ARG A 287 10.69 6.52 9.21
CA ARG A 287 11.43 7.70 9.63
C ARG A 287 11.10 8.86 8.69
N TRP A 288 10.57 9.95 9.23
CA TRP A 288 10.25 11.12 8.42
C TRP A 288 11.51 11.70 7.75
N GLY A 289 11.35 12.27 6.56
CA GLY A 289 12.45 12.88 5.80
C GLY A 289 13.48 11.89 5.23
N THR A 290 13.22 10.58 5.29
CA THR A 290 14.09 9.55 4.70
C THR A 290 13.57 9.00 3.38
N LYS A 291 12.55 9.65 2.78
CA LYS A 291 12.09 9.31 1.44
C LYS A 291 13.29 9.31 0.49
N PRO A 292 13.59 8.20 -0.20
CA PRO A 292 14.68 8.17 -1.14
C PRO A 292 14.46 9.27 -2.17
N ASP A 293 15.47 10.12 -2.40
CA ASP A 293 15.39 11.08 -3.48
C ASP A 293 15.41 10.32 -4.80
N LEU A 294 14.23 10.05 -5.37
CA LEU A 294 14.06 9.34 -6.63
C LEU A 294 14.71 10.10 -7.80
N ARG A 295 15.08 11.39 -7.65
CA ARG A 295 15.86 12.14 -8.64
C ARG A 295 17.32 11.69 -8.70
N SER A 296 17.83 11.09 -7.63
CA SER A 296 19.17 10.48 -7.56
C SER A 296 19.22 9.06 -8.15
N VAL A 297 18.06 8.52 -8.53
CA VAL A 297 17.92 7.12 -8.93
C VAL A 297 17.69 7.02 -10.43
N SER A 298 18.77 6.66 -11.13
CA SER A 298 18.82 6.35 -12.56
C SER A 298 18.53 7.53 -13.52
N THR A 299 19.60 8.12 -14.05
CA THR A 299 19.53 9.02 -15.22
C THR A 299 20.31 8.37 -16.37
N PRO A 300 20.03 8.75 -17.64
CA PRO A 300 20.88 8.35 -18.77
C PRO A 300 22.38 8.62 -18.55
N GLU A 301 22.72 9.56 -17.67
CA GLU A 301 24.07 10.05 -17.40
C GLU A 301 24.83 9.20 -16.37
N ASN A 302 24.13 8.58 -15.40
CA ASN A 302 24.77 7.76 -14.37
C ASN A 302 24.85 6.27 -14.72
N GLY A 303 24.23 5.86 -15.84
CA GLY A 303 24.33 4.52 -16.42
C GLY A 303 23.58 3.41 -15.66
N LYS A 304 22.84 3.76 -14.60
CA LYS A 304 21.97 2.80 -13.89
C LYS A 304 20.68 2.59 -14.69
N LEU A 305 20.03 1.45 -14.47
CA LEU A 305 18.69 1.19 -15.00
C LEU A 305 17.70 1.02 -13.86
N ILE A 306 16.55 1.69 -13.93
CA ILE A 306 15.39 1.35 -13.10
C ILE A 306 15.03 -0.11 -13.36
N TRP A 307 14.59 -0.83 -12.32
CA TRP A 307 14.40 -2.29 -12.38
C TRP A 307 15.67 -3.09 -12.70
N GLY A 308 16.85 -2.46 -12.71
CA GLY A 308 18.12 -3.13 -13.02
C GLY A 308 18.46 -4.29 -12.08
N ALA A 309 18.00 -4.25 -10.83
CA ALA A 309 18.21 -5.29 -9.84
C ALA A 309 17.35 -6.55 -10.08
N VAL A 310 16.22 -6.44 -10.79
CA VAL A 310 15.32 -7.57 -11.06
C VAL A 310 15.62 -8.30 -12.37
N VAL A 311 16.63 -7.85 -13.12
CA VAL A 311 17.08 -8.45 -14.39
C VAL A 311 18.58 -8.77 -14.34
N ASP A 312 19.03 -9.68 -15.20
CA ASP A 312 20.43 -10.05 -15.28
C ASP A 312 21.29 -9.00 -16.03
N GLU A 313 22.62 -9.10 -15.88
CA GLU A 313 23.56 -8.17 -16.50
C GLU A 313 23.49 -8.15 -18.05
N PRO A 314 23.39 -9.31 -18.74
CA PRO A 314 23.20 -9.32 -20.19
C PRO A 314 21.94 -8.59 -20.65
N PHE A 315 20.83 -8.70 -19.89
CA PHE A 315 19.61 -7.95 -20.17
C PHE A 315 19.83 -6.45 -20.05
N ARG A 316 20.44 -5.98 -18.95
CA ARG A 316 20.74 -4.55 -18.75
C ARG A 316 21.60 -3.97 -19.88
N ALA A 317 22.71 -4.64 -20.18
CA ALA A 317 23.62 -4.22 -21.24
C ALA A 317 22.91 -4.13 -22.60
N LYS A 318 22.03 -5.09 -22.90
CA LYS A 318 21.26 -5.11 -24.15
C LYS A 318 20.22 -3.99 -24.22
N VAL A 319 19.51 -3.72 -23.13
CA VAL A 319 18.55 -2.58 -23.06
C VAL A 319 19.26 -1.26 -23.32
N ILE A 320 20.43 -1.04 -22.70
CA ILE A 320 21.25 0.17 -22.92
C ILE A 320 21.66 0.28 -24.39
N ALA A 321 22.12 -0.81 -25.00
CA ALA A 321 22.52 -0.83 -26.41
C ALA A 321 21.35 -0.51 -27.35
N ILE A 322 20.18 -1.10 -27.10
CA ILE A 322 18.96 -0.85 -27.87
C ILE A 322 18.54 0.62 -27.74
N ALA A 323 18.47 1.14 -26.52
CA ALA A 323 18.06 2.51 -26.26
C ALA A 323 18.99 3.52 -26.94
N LYS A 324 20.31 3.26 -26.92
CA LYS A 324 21.30 4.05 -27.65
C LYS A 324 21.04 4.03 -29.17
N GLY A 325 20.75 2.86 -29.75
CA GLY A 325 20.41 2.73 -31.17
C GLY A 325 19.10 3.44 -31.56
N LEU A 326 18.16 3.54 -30.62
CA LEU A 326 16.88 4.22 -30.78
C LEU A 326 16.91 5.72 -30.40
N SER A 327 18.03 6.21 -29.85
CA SER A 327 18.17 7.56 -29.31
C SER A 327 17.10 7.93 -28.27
N ILE A 328 16.85 7.01 -27.34
CA ILE A 328 15.91 7.19 -26.22
C ILE A 328 16.57 6.86 -24.88
N ASP A 329 15.93 7.25 -23.77
CA ASP A 329 16.35 6.83 -22.43
C ASP A 329 16.06 5.32 -22.23
N PRO A 330 17.05 4.51 -21.84
CA PRO A 330 16.83 3.07 -21.58
C PRO A 330 15.83 2.81 -20.45
N ASN A 331 15.68 3.71 -19.49
CA ASN A 331 14.69 3.59 -18.43
C ASN A 331 13.26 3.64 -18.96
N TRP A 332 13.02 4.25 -20.13
CA TRP A 332 11.69 4.23 -20.73
C TRP A 332 11.30 2.82 -21.15
N LEU A 333 12.23 2.07 -21.75
CA LEU A 333 12.01 0.67 -22.10
C LEU A 333 11.79 -0.17 -20.83
N MET A 334 12.57 0.06 -19.77
CA MET A 334 12.42 -0.66 -18.51
C MET A 334 11.04 -0.41 -17.87
N ALA A 335 10.55 0.83 -17.85
CA ALA A 335 9.23 1.17 -17.30
C ALA A 335 8.09 0.54 -18.11
N VAL A 336 8.18 0.59 -19.46
CA VAL A 336 7.18 -0.08 -20.31
C VAL A 336 7.18 -1.58 -20.05
N MET A 337 8.35 -2.23 -20.03
CA MET A 337 8.43 -3.67 -19.81
C MET A 337 7.94 -4.08 -18.43
N ALA A 338 8.25 -3.31 -17.39
CA ALA A 338 7.71 -3.53 -16.05
C ALA A 338 6.18 -3.47 -16.05
N PHE A 339 5.60 -2.45 -16.67
CA PHE A 339 4.15 -2.32 -16.73
C PHE A 339 3.49 -3.50 -17.48
N GLU A 340 4.01 -3.81 -18.67
CA GLU A 340 3.47 -4.83 -19.58
C GLU A 340 3.59 -6.26 -19.03
N THR A 341 4.59 -6.52 -18.17
CA THR A 341 4.83 -7.84 -17.58
C THR A 341 4.37 -7.97 -16.13
N LYS A 342 3.74 -6.94 -15.56
CA LYS A 342 3.45 -6.86 -14.12
C LYS A 342 4.72 -7.04 -13.26
N GLU A 343 5.79 -6.38 -13.68
CA GLU A 343 7.09 -6.26 -12.99
C GLU A 343 7.93 -7.54 -12.99
N LEU A 344 7.52 -8.56 -13.75
CA LEU A 344 8.19 -9.86 -13.81
C LEU A 344 9.33 -9.95 -14.84
N PHE A 345 9.35 -9.06 -15.85
CA PHE A 345 10.32 -9.09 -16.95
C PHE A 345 10.43 -10.46 -17.66
N SER A 346 9.33 -11.22 -17.66
CA SER A 346 9.29 -12.57 -18.21
C SER A 346 8.75 -12.60 -19.65
N PRO A 347 9.41 -13.34 -20.56
CA PRO A 347 9.03 -13.41 -21.98
C PRO A 347 7.73 -14.20 -22.22
N GLY A 348 7.25 -14.96 -21.23
CA GLY A 348 6.07 -15.80 -21.31
C GLY A 348 4.79 -15.22 -20.69
N VAL A 349 4.82 -13.96 -20.21
CA VAL A 349 3.65 -13.35 -19.57
C VAL A 349 2.52 -13.19 -20.58
N LEU A 350 1.44 -13.94 -20.38
CA LEU A 350 0.21 -13.90 -21.17
C LEU A 350 -0.72 -12.77 -20.71
N ASN A 351 -1.34 -12.08 -21.66
CA ASN A 351 -2.36 -11.09 -21.35
C ASN A 351 -3.62 -11.74 -20.74
N GLY A 352 -4.00 -11.31 -19.54
CA GLY A 352 -5.19 -11.79 -18.83
C GLY A 352 -6.53 -11.43 -19.49
N ALA A 353 -6.55 -10.55 -20.49
CA ALA A 353 -7.74 -10.14 -21.24
C ALA A 353 -8.04 -11.00 -22.49
N GLY A 354 -7.28 -12.08 -22.72
CA GLY A 354 -7.56 -13.05 -23.81
C GLY A 354 -7.17 -12.59 -25.22
N SER A 355 -6.39 -11.52 -25.35
CA SER A 355 -5.91 -10.98 -26.64
C SER A 355 -4.83 -11.81 -27.33
N GLY A 356 -4.28 -12.82 -26.64
CA GLY A 356 -3.16 -13.62 -27.12
C GLY A 356 -1.82 -12.88 -27.13
N ALA A 357 -1.76 -11.68 -26.54
CA ALA A 357 -0.54 -10.92 -26.39
C ALA A 357 0.41 -11.55 -25.37
N ILE A 358 1.73 -11.46 -25.62
CA ILE A 358 2.74 -12.14 -24.81
C ILE A 358 4.06 -11.37 -24.65
N GLY A 359 4.72 -11.54 -23.52
CA GLY A 359 6.11 -11.16 -23.29
C GLY A 359 6.34 -9.71 -22.89
N LEU A 360 7.59 -9.28 -23.01
CA LEU A 360 8.16 -8.05 -22.46
C LEU A 360 7.38 -6.78 -22.81
N ILE A 361 6.77 -6.71 -23.98
CA ILE A 361 5.94 -5.58 -24.41
C ILE A 361 4.56 -6.00 -24.91
N GLN A 362 4.08 -7.18 -24.46
CA GLN A 362 2.79 -7.76 -24.85
C GLN A 362 2.58 -7.82 -26.38
N PHE A 363 3.46 -8.55 -27.08
CA PHE A 363 3.37 -8.76 -28.53
C PHE A 363 2.06 -9.48 -28.91
N VAL A 364 1.16 -8.79 -29.61
CA VAL A 364 -0.05 -9.41 -30.20
C VAL A 364 0.30 -10.30 -31.41
N PRO A 365 -0.53 -11.31 -31.76
CA PRO A 365 -0.24 -12.24 -32.86
C PRO A 365 0.10 -11.60 -34.20
N SER A 366 -0.63 -10.55 -34.60
CA SER A 366 -0.38 -9.81 -35.85
C SER A 366 0.98 -9.11 -35.85
N THR A 367 1.39 -8.56 -34.71
CA THR A 367 2.70 -7.92 -34.54
C THR A 367 3.82 -8.95 -34.57
N ALA A 368 3.65 -10.08 -33.88
CA ALA A 368 4.61 -11.18 -33.91
C ALA A 368 4.84 -11.69 -35.35
N ALA A 369 3.77 -11.86 -36.12
CA ALA A 369 3.84 -12.25 -37.53
C ALA A 369 4.59 -11.21 -38.37
N GLY A 370 4.30 -9.91 -38.18
CA GLY A 370 5.01 -8.82 -38.87
C GLY A 370 6.50 -8.73 -38.53
N LEU A 371 6.91 -9.25 -37.37
CA LEU A 371 8.31 -9.36 -36.96
C LEU A 371 8.97 -10.69 -37.41
N GLY A 372 8.26 -11.52 -38.17
CA GLY A 372 8.77 -12.80 -38.69
C GLY A 372 8.79 -13.93 -37.66
N THR A 373 7.96 -13.87 -36.62
CA THR A 373 7.89 -14.89 -35.55
C THR A 373 6.44 -15.20 -35.16
N THR A 374 6.24 -15.96 -34.08
CA THR A 374 4.92 -16.23 -33.49
C THR A 374 4.92 -15.96 -32.00
N THR A 375 3.75 -15.74 -31.40
CA THR A 375 3.62 -15.58 -29.94
C THR A 375 4.09 -16.81 -29.19
N GLN A 376 3.88 -18.04 -29.71
CA GLN A 376 4.42 -19.26 -29.08
C GLN A 376 5.95 -19.31 -29.10
N ARG A 377 6.59 -18.82 -30.17
CA ARG A 377 8.05 -18.75 -30.25
C ARG A 377 8.60 -17.68 -29.31
N LEU A 378 7.98 -16.50 -29.28
CA LEU A 378 8.35 -15.41 -28.36
C LEU A 378 8.26 -15.86 -26.90
N ALA A 379 7.23 -16.63 -26.53
CA ALA A 379 7.04 -17.15 -25.16
C ALA A 379 8.16 -18.07 -24.67
N ARG A 380 8.83 -18.77 -25.61
CA ARG A 380 9.87 -19.78 -25.32
C ARG A 380 11.28 -19.21 -25.37
N MET A 381 11.44 -17.95 -25.74
CA MET A 381 12.74 -17.27 -25.75
C MET A 381 13.18 -16.92 -24.34
N THR A 382 14.48 -16.71 -24.15
CA THR A 382 14.96 -16.00 -22.96
C THR A 382 14.56 -14.51 -23.04
N ALA A 383 14.53 -13.82 -21.90
CA ALA A 383 14.24 -12.39 -21.88
C ALA A 383 15.22 -11.60 -22.78
N VAL A 384 16.51 -11.94 -22.74
CA VAL A 384 17.56 -11.34 -23.58
C VAL A 384 17.36 -11.60 -25.07
N GLN A 385 16.91 -12.80 -25.47
CA GLN A 385 16.57 -13.08 -26.87
C GLN A 385 15.33 -12.32 -27.32
N GLN A 386 14.34 -12.18 -26.44
CA GLN A 386 13.12 -11.44 -26.77
C GLN A 386 13.40 -9.94 -26.96
N LEU A 387 14.44 -9.38 -26.32
CA LEU A 387 14.89 -8.00 -26.54
C LEU A 387 15.27 -7.69 -27.99
N ASP A 388 15.73 -8.67 -28.80
CA ASP A 388 15.97 -8.45 -30.23
C ASP A 388 14.68 -8.07 -30.98
N TYR A 389 13.55 -8.64 -30.54
CA TYR A 389 12.24 -8.34 -31.10
C TYR A 389 11.68 -7.03 -30.53
N VAL A 390 12.03 -6.67 -29.30
CA VAL A 390 11.74 -5.35 -28.74
C VAL A 390 12.43 -4.27 -29.57
N GLU A 391 13.73 -4.42 -29.87
CA GLU A 391 14.45 -3.49 -30.74
C GLU A 391 13.80 -3.37 -32.12
N LYS A 392 13.56 -4.50 -32.80
CA LYS A 392 12.90 -4.53 -34.12
C LYS A 392 11.54 -3.85 -34.10
N TYR A 393 10.78 -4.03 -33.02
CA TYR A 393 9.47 -3.41 -32.84
C TYR A 393 9.56 -1.88 -32.71
N TYR A 394 10.50 -1.38 -31.90
CA TYR A 394 10.62 0.05 -31.63
C TYR A 394 11.35 0.83 -32.73
N LYS A 395 12.17 0.16 -33.55
CA LYS A 395 12.97 0.76 -34.62
C LYS A 395 12.20 1.71 -35.56
N PRO A 396 10.97 1.40 -36.02
CA PRO A 396 10.19 2.31 -36.86
C PRO A 396 9.74 3.61 -36.17
N PHE A 397 9.82 3.68 -34.84
CA PHE A 397 9.45 4.86 -34.04
C PHE A 397 10.66 5.67 -33.59
N SER A 398 11.88 5.25 -33.95
CA SER A 398 13.11 6.01 -33.64
C SER A 398 12.99 7.46 -34.12
N GLY A 399 13.42 8.41 -33.29
CA GLY A 399 13.29 9.86 -33.52
C GLY A 399 11.88 10.44 -33.30
N ARG A 400 10.85 9.61 -33.07
CA ARG A 400 9.48 10.07 -32.75
C ARG A 400 9.14 10.01 -31.27
N MET A 401 9.92 9.26 -30.48
CA MET A 401 9.72 9.08 -29.05
C MET A 401 10.55 10.09 -28.26
N ARG A 402 9.90 11.10 -27.66
CA ARG A 402 10.58 12.22 -26.97
C ARG A 402 10.47 12.16 -25.45
N ASN A 403 9.63 11.28 -24.92
CA ASN A 403 9.44 11.05 -23.49
C ASN A 403 8.91 9.64 -23.23
N LEU A 404 8.82 9.24 -21.95
CA LEU A 404 8.27 7.95 -21.51
C LEU A 404 6.86 7.69 -22.08
N GLY A 405 6.01 8.72 -22.09
CA GLY A 405 4.65 8.61 -22.64
C GLY A 405 4.66 8.23 -24.12
N ASP A 406 5.58 8.77 -24.92
CA ASP A 406 5.70 8.41 -26.34
C ASP A 406 6.19 6.98 -26.54
N ALA A 407 7.14 6.52 -25.71
CA ALA A 407 7.60 5.14 -25.73
C ALA A 407 6.45 4.17 -25.40
N TYR A 408 5.65 4.49 -24.39
CA TYR A 408 4.48 3.70 -24.04
C TYR A 408 3.38 3.74 -25.12
N MET A 409 3.11 4.91 -25.71
CA MET A 409 2.14 5.04 -26.81
C MET A 409 2.54 4.24 -28.06
N ALA A 410 3.84 3.95 -28.27
CA ALA A 410 4.25 3.06 -29.35
C ALA A 410 3.65 1.65 -29.22
N VAL A 411 3.54 1.14 -27.98
CA VAL A 411 2.97 -0.17 -27.64
C VAL A 411 1.45 -0.12 -27.52
N PHE A 412 0.94 0.87 -26.78
CA PHE A 412 -0.48 0.95 -26.45
C PHE A 412 -1.34 1.49 -27.60
N TRP A 413 -1.00 2.67 -28.14
CA TRP A 413 -1.78 3.31 -29.20
C TRP A 413 -0.95 4.33 -30.00
N ARG A 414 -0.46 3.91 -31.17
CA ARG A 414 0.51 4.65 -32.00
C ARG A 414 0.08 6.07 -32.37
N ALA A 415 -1.22 6.34 -32.47
CA ALA A 415 -1.74 7.68 -32.78
C ALA A 415 -1.52 8.69 -31.65
N GLY A 416 -1.24 8.20 -30.43
CA GLY A 416 -0.91 9.03 -29.27
C GLY A 416 0.50 9.58 -29.27
N ILE A 417 1.44 9.03 -30.06
CA ILE A 417 2.86 9.46 -30.07
C ILE A 417 2.98 10.95 -30.46
N GLY A 418 3.71 11.73 -29.66
CA GLY A 418 3.94 13.16 -29.87
C GLY A 418 2.74 14.06 -29.56
N ARG A 419 1.63 13.50 -29.07
CA ARG A 419 0.45 14.27 -28.62
C ARG A 419 0.61 14.72 -27.16
N PRO A 420 -0.02 15.84 -26.76
CA PRO A 420 -0.06 16.25 -25.36
C PRO A 420 -0.92 15.29 -24.52
N ASP A 421 -0.70 15.25 -23.21
CA ASP A 421 -1.42 14.34 -22.30
C ASP A 421 -2.92 14.65 -22.22
N SER A 422 -3.34 15.88 -22.56
CA SER A 422 -4.75 16.25 -22.69
C SER A 422 -5.45 15.68 -23.94
N TYR A 423 -4.71 15.02 -24.85
CA TYR A 423 -5.26 14.49 -26.08
C TYR A 423 -6.20 13.32 -25.80
N VAL A 424 -7.45 13.41 -26.28
CA VAL A 424 -8.45 12.35 -26.15
C VAL A 424 -8.13 11.23 -27.15
N LEU A 425 -7.91 10.02 -26.62
CA LEU A 425 -7.65 8.82 -27.41
C LEU A 425 -8.94 8.11 -27.79
N PHE A 426 -9.87 8.00 -26.85
CA PHE A 426 -11.16 7.33 -27.02
C PHE A 426 -12.26 8.08 -26.29
N THR A 427 -13.46 8.07 -26.85
CA THR A 427 -14.70 8.53 -26.23
C THR A 427 -15.63 7.35 -25.97
N SER A 428 -16.64 7.52 -25.14
CA SER A 428 -17.62 6.48 -24.85
C SER A 428 -18.40 5.95 -26.06
N ALA A 429 -18.31 6.63 -27.21
CA ALA A 429 -18.88 6.17 -28.47
C ALA A 429 -17.97 5.17 -29.23
N ASP A 430 -16.69 5.07 -28.84
CA ASP A 430 -15.68 4.29 -29.57
C ASP A 430 -15.57 2.86 -29.02
N THR A 431 -15.56 1.85 -29.88
CA THR A 431 -15.38 0.44 -29.47
C THR A 431 -14.13 0.19 -28.59
N PRO A 432 -12.97 0.83 -28.84
CA PRO A 432 -11.81 0.70 -27.96
C PRO A 432 -12.02 1.27 -26.55
N TYR A 433 -12.95 2.19 -26.33
CA TYR A 433 -13.24 2.74 -25.01
C TYR A 433 -13.78 1.66 -24.07
N GLU A 434 -14.74 0.85 -24.53
CA GLU A 434 -15.34 -0.20 -23.71
C GLU A 434 -14.31 -1.20 -23.18
N LYS A 435 -13.28 -1.52 -23.99
CA LYS A 435 -12.20 -2.43 -23.60
C LYS A 435 -11.20 -1.80 -22.62
N ASN A 436 -11.12 -0.48 -22.58
CA ASN A 436 -10.15 0.27 -21.78
C ASN A 436 -10.83 1.18 -20.75
N LYS A 437 -12.11 0.96 -20.45
CA LYS A 437 -12.93 1.81 -19.57
C LYS A 437 -12.34 1.99 -18.17
N ASN A 438 -11.55 1.01 -17.72
CA ASN A 438 -10.79 1.07 -16.47
C ASN A 438 -9.67 2.14 -16.45
N LEU A 439 -9.40 2.79 -17.59
CA LEU A 439 -8.49 3.92 -17.72
C LEU A 439 -9.21 5.27 -17.64
N ASP A 440 -10.54 5.35 -17.75
CA ASP A 440 -11.26 6.63 -17.61
C ASP A 440 -11.31 7.08 -16.14
N ARG A 441 -10.27 7.82 -15.73
CA ARG A 441 -10.17 8.41 -14.40
C ARG A 441 -11.24 9.49 -14.24
N GLY A 442 -12.13 9.30 -13.27
CA GLY A 442 -13.23 10.22 -13.01
C GLY A 442 -14.50 9.93 -13.81
N ASN A 443 -14.55 8.84 -14.59
CA ASN A 443 -15.73 8.42 -15.36
C ASN A 443 -16.30 9.55 -16.23
N LYS A 444 -15.38 10.25 -16.93
CA LYS A 444 -15.65 11.46 -17.72
C LYS A 444 -16.37 11.15 -19.03
N GLY A 445 -16.39 9.88 -19.45
CA GLY A 445 -16.88 9.45 -20.77
C GLY A 445 -15.82 9.50 -21.87
N TYR A 446 -14.54 9.72 -21.51
CA TYR A 446 -13.43 9.74 -22.47
C TYR A 446 -12.09 9.43 -21.79
N ILE A 447 -11.18 8.79 -22.53
CA ILE A 447 -9.84 8.42 -22.09
C ILE A 447 -8.82 9.31 -22.79
N THR A 448 -7.98 10.00 -22.03
CA THR A 448 -6.89 10.82 -22.55
C THR A 448 -5.56 10.07 -22.57
N ARG A 449 -4.59 10.58 -23.33
CA ARG A 449 -3.20 10.12 -23.26
C ARG A 449 -2.67 10.17 -21.81
N GLY A 450 -2.98 11.23 -21.08
CA GLY A 450 -2.64 11.41 -19.67
C GLY A 450 -3.15 10.28 -18.81
N ASP A 451 -4.40 9.88 -18.99
CA ASP A 451 -5.00 8.76 -18.25
C ASP A 451 -4.26 7.44 -18.48
N CYS A 452 -3.75 7.21 -19.70
CA CYS A 452 -3.00 6.01 -20.05
C CYS A 452 -1.57 6.01 -19.47
N VAL A 453 -0.86 7.14 -19.51
CA VAL A 453 0.56 7.19 -19.12
C VAL A 453 0.78 7.13 -17.61
N VAL A 454 -0.26 7.38 -16.80
CA VAL A 454 -0.20 7.32 -15.32
C VAL A 454 0.39 6.01 -14.82
N ARG A 455 -0.05 4.86 -15.38
CA ARG A 455 0.40 3.56 -14.88
C ARG A 455 1.86 3.26 -15.23
N VAL A 456 2.32 3.71 -16.39
CA VAL A 456 3.72 3.54 -16.79
C VAL A 456 4.64 4.51 -16.03
N ASN A 457 4.18 5.73 -15.73
CA ASN A 457 4.91 6.65 -14.83
C ASN A 457 5.06 6.04 -13.44
N ALA A 458 4.00 5.43 -12.90
CA ALA A 458 4.08 4.74 -11.62
C ALA A 458 5.05 3.53 -11.67
N ALA A 459 5.11 2.81 -12.80
CA ALA A 459 6.10 1.74 -12.99
C ALA A 459 7.53 2.29 -13.11
N PHE A 460 7.72 3.47 -13.69
CA PHE A 460 9.00 4.17 -13.73
C PHE A 460 9.46 4.55 -12.32
N GLU A 461 8.60 5.22 -11.55
CA GLU A 461 8.88 5.63 -10.17
C GLU A 461 9.17 4.43 -9.26
N ARG A 462 8.34 3.39 -9.32
CA ARG A 462 8.58 2.14 -8.55
C ARG A 462 9.89 1.47 -8.95
N GLY A 463 10.27 1.53 -10.22
CA GLY A 463 11.50 0.95 -10.72
C GLY A 463 12.77 1.58 -10.18
N GLY A 464 12.69 2.85 -9.76
CA GLY A 464 13.79 3.51 -9.05
C GLY A 464 14.26 2.69 -7.86
N ASN A 465 13.34 2.10 -7.09
CA ASN A 465 13.69 1.30 -5.91
C ASN A 465 14.57 0.07 -6.21
N PHE A 466 14.66 -0.33 -7.47
CA PHE A 466 15.41 -1.48 -7.96
C PHE A 466 16.53 -1.06 -8.91
N ALA A 467 16.98 0.20 -8.87
CA ALA A 467 17.96 0.69 -9.82
C ALA A 467 19.33 0.04 -9.60
N ARG A 468 19.93 -0.47 -10.68
CA ARG A 468 21.24 -1.12 -10.67
C ARG A 468 22.05 -0.79 -11.92
#